data_AF-A0A354BYG0-F1
#
_entry.id   AF-A0A354BYG0-F1
#
_cell.length_a   1.000
_cell.length_b   1.000
_cell.length_c   1.000
_cell.angle_alpha   90.00
_cell.angle_beta   90.00
_cell.angle_gamma   90.00
#
_symmetry.space_group_name_H-M   'P 1'
#
loop_
_entity.id
_entity.type
_entity.pdbx_description
1 polymer ?
#
loop_
_entity_poly.entity_id
_entity_poly.type
_entity_poly.pdbx_seq_one_letter_code
_entity_poly.pdbx_strand_id
1 'polypeptide(L)'
;MQNISTVSELKNAIEFLKDQQSAKGMVVREHFYLVYDSFKPVNLLAGSLNDIARSPLLVENIIGIGMGLLTGTMSKSLFVGASGSKFKGVLGTIMQYGITNFVANNSGFLKAVGTSFIKNVVGRKTKKTEIL
;
A
#
# COMPACT_ATOMS: atom_id res chain seq x y z
N MET A 1 -37.97 -26.41 -48.48
CA MET A 1 -39.24 -26.03 -47.82
C MET A 1 -40.31 -26.97 -48.32
N GLN A 2 -40.99 -27.69 -47.43
CA GLN A 2 -42.11 -28.55 -47.82
C GLN A 2 -43.30 -27.67 -48.22
N ASN A 3 -43.99 -28.04 -49.31
CA ASN A 3 -45.14 -27.31 -49.80
C ASN A 3 -46.36 -27.70 -48.94
N ILE A 4 -46.94 -26.73 -48.24
CA ILE A 4 -48.06 -26.95 -47.33
C ILE A 4 -49.33 -26.94 -48.16
N SER A 5 -49.96 -28.09 -48.35
CA SER A 5 -51.08 -28.25 -49.29
C SER A 5 -52.44 -28.40 -48.58
N THR A 6 -52.43 -28.68 -47.27
CA THR A 6 -53.64 -28.90 -46.47
C THR A 6 -53.65 -28.05 -45.19
N VAL A 7 -54.86 -27.76 -44.68
CA VAL A 7 -55.07 -26.96 -43.45
C VAL A 7 -54.45 -27.63 -42.23
N SER A 8 -54.43 -28.97 -42.19
CA SER A 8 -53.78 -29.78 -41.15
C SER A 8 -52.26 -29.61 -41.14
N GLU A 9 -51.62 -29.67 -42.31
CA GLU A 9 -50.17 -29.44 -42.44
C GLU A 9 -49.78 -28.02 -42.05
N LEU A 10 -50.63 -27.02 -42.38
CA LEU A 10 -50.40 -25.64 -41.99
C LEU A 10 -50.41 -25.45 -40.48
N LYS A 11 -51.36 -26.09 -39.78
CA LYS A 11 -51.45 -26.02 -38.32
C LYS A 11 -50.23 -26.67 -37.64
N ASN A 12 -49.80 -27.84 -38.12
CA ASN A 12 -48.62 -28.52 -37.60
C ASN A 12 -47.33 -27.73 -37.87
N ALA A 13 -47.21 -27.09 -39.04
CA ALA A 13 -46.08 -26.23 -39.36
C ALA A 13 -46.04 -24.98 -38.46
N ILE A 14 -47.19 -24.37 -38.17
CA ILE A 14 -47.29 -23.23 -37.24
C ILE A 14 -46.87 -23.64 -35.83
N GLU A 15 -47.32 -24.80 -35.34
CA GLU A 15 -46.96 -25.31 -34.01
C GLU A 15 -45.46 -25.60 -33.91
N PHE A 16 -44.91 -26.29 -34.92
CA PHE A 16 -43.46 -26.54 -35.00
C PHE A 16 -42.63 -25.25 -35.05
N LEU A 17 -43.06 -24.25 -35.83
CA LEU A 17 -42.38 -22.96 -35.91
C LEU A 17 -42.48 -22.19 -34.58
N LYS A 18 -43.59 -22.31 -33.87
CA LYS A 18 -43.80 -21.68 -32.56
C LYS A 18 -42.87 -22.27 -31.50
N ASP A 19 -42.72 -23.59 -31.50
CA ASP A 19 -41.78 -24.29 -30.62
C ASP A 19 -40.33 -23.92 -30.95
N GLN A 20 -39.97 -23.87 -32.23
CA GLN A 20 -38.66 -23.39 -32.67
C GLN A 20 -38.41 -21.94 -32.24
N GLN A 21 -39.41 -21.06 -32.37
CA GLN A 21 -39.28 -19.66 -32.00
C GLN A 21 -39.09 -19.51 -30.49
N SER A 22 -39.82 -20.28 -29.69
CA SER A 22 -39.68 -20.34 -28.22
C SER A 22 -38.28 -20.79 -27.82
N ALA A 23 -37.79 -21.89 -28.40
CA ALA A 23 -36.45 -22.42 -28.14
C ALA A 23 -35.35 -21.42 -28.53
N LYS A 24 -35.46 -20.77 -29.70
CA LYS A 24 -34.54 -19.72 -30.13
C LYS A 24 -34.56 -18.51 -29.19
N GLY A 25 -35.75 -18.12 -28.72
CA GLY A 25 -35.90 -17.04 -27.75
C GLY A 25 -35.21 -17.31 -26.41
N MET A 26 -35.29 -18.55 -25.92
CA MET A 26 -34.58 -18.97 -24.70
C MET A 26 -33.06 -18.86 -24.85
N VAL A 27 -32.51 -19.36 -25.96
CA VAL A 27 -31.07 -19.31 -26.25
C VAL A 27 -30.57 -17.87 -26.30
N VAL A 28 -31.32 -16.97 -26.95
CA VAL A 28 -30.96 -15.54 -26.99
C VAL A 28 -30.97 -14.92 -25.60
N ARG A 29 -31.97 -15.24 -24.78
CA ARG A 29 -32.07 -14.73 -23.40
C ARG A 29 -30.91 -15.21 -22.52
N GLU A 30 -30.51 -16.46 -22.68
CA GLU A 30 -29.39 -17.04 -21.94
C GLU A 30 -28.06 -16.41 -22.34
N HIS A 31 -27.80 -16.27 -23.64
CA HIS A 31 -26.62 -15.54 -24.12
C HIS A 31 -26.62 -14.08 -23.66
N PHE A 32 -27.77 -13.41 -23.67
CA PHE A 32 -27.87 -12.04 -23.17
C PHE A 32 -27.55 -11.96 -21.67
N TYR A 33 -28.04 -12.90 -20.87
CA TYR A 33 -27.74 -12.96 -19.44
C TYR A 33 -26.25 -13.21 -19.17
N LEU A 34 -25.62 -14.14 -19.91
CA LEU A 34 -24.19 -14.41 -19.78
C LEU A 34 -23.32 -13.21 -20.15
N VAL A 35 -23.68 -12.51 -21.23
CA VAL A 35 -22.99 -11.29 -21.65
C VAL A 35 -23.21 -10.17 -20.62
N TYR A 36 -24.44 -9.98 -20.16
CA TYR A 36 -24.74 -9.00 -19.12
C TYR A 36 -23.98 -9.30 -17.82
N ASP A 37 -23.90 -10.57 -17.43
CA ASP A 37 -23.18 -11.00 -16.24
C ASP A 37 -21.66 -10.82 -16.40
N SER A 38 -21.10 -11.06 -17.59
CA SER A 38 -19.67 -10.82 -17.85
C SER A 38 -19.30 -9.34 -17.86
N PHE A 39 -20.21 -8.45 -18.25
CA PHE A 39 -20.03 -7.00 -18.16
C PHE A 39 -20.18 -6.43 -16.74
N LYS A 40 -20.60 -7.23 -15.75
CA LYS A 40 -20.61 -6.77 -14.37
C LYS A 40 -19.17 -6.48 -13.92
N PRO A 41 -18.91 -5.30 -13.33
CA PRO A 41 -17.57 -4.92 -12.89
C PRO A 41 -16.91 -5.97 -11.99
N VAL A 42 -17.70 -6.66 -11.16
CA VAL A 42 -17.23 -7.72 -10.26
C VAL A 42 -16.61 -8.89 -11.04
N ASN A 43 -17.24 -9.32 -12.14
CA ASN A 43 -16.73 -10.43 -12.96
C ASN A 43 -15.54 -10.00 -13.83
N LEU A 44 -15.50 -8.75 -14.29
CA LEU A 44 -14.34 -8.17 -14.98
C LEU A 44 -13.12 -8.07 -14.07
N LEU A 45 -13.32 -7.64 -12.82
CA LEU A 45 -12.26 -7.61 -11.81
C LEU A 45 -11.81 -9.02 -11.42
N ALA A 46 -12.74 -9.97 -11.24
CA ALA A 46 -12.38 -11.36 -10.95
C ALA A 46 -11.54 -12.00 -12.06
N GLY A 47 -11.91 -11.77 -13.32
CA GLY A 47 -11.12 -12.20 -14.49
C GLY A 47 -9.73 -11.56 -14.50
N SER A 48 -9.68 -10.22 -14.37
CA SER A 48 -8.41 -9.48 -14.36
C SER A 48 -7.50 -9.87 -13.19
N LEU A 49 -8.03 -10.09 -11.99
CA LEU A 49 -7.26 -10.53 -10.82
C LEU A 49 -6.72 -11.96 -10.98
N ASN A 50 -7.50 -12.85 -11.59
CA ASN A 50 -7.06 -14.22 -11.90
C ASN A 50 -5.97 -14.22 -12.98
N ASP A 51 -6.07 -13.35 -13.98
CA ASP A 51 -5.05 -13.19 -15.02
C ASP A 51 -3.76 -12.55 -14.48
N ILE A 52 -3.90 -11.59 -13.55
CA ILE A 52 -2.79 -11.01 -12.80
C ILE A 52 -2.09 -12.09 -11.95
N ALA A 53 -2.85 -12.94 -11.26
CA ALA A 53 -2.31 -14.02 -10.42
C ALA A 53 -1.60 -15.11 -11.23
N ARG A 54 -2.01 -15.33 -12.49
CA ARG A 54 -1.41 -16.32 -13.39
C ARG A 54 -0.14 -15.82 -14.10
N SER A 55 0.13 -14.52 -14.06
CA SER A 55 1.32 -13.93 -14.68
C SER A 55 2.40 -13.66 -13.63
N PRO A 56 3.52 -14.42 -13.63
CA PRO A 56 4.60 -14.23 -12.66
C PRO A 56 5.16 -12.79 -12.64
N LEU A 57 5.25 -12.17 -13.82
CA LEU A 57 5.73 -10.79 -14.00
C LEU A 57 4.81 -9.74 -13.34
N LEU A 58 3.49 -9.96 -13.35
CA LEU A 58 2.54 -9.00 -12.77
C LEU A 58 2.49 -9.12 -11.24
N VAL A 59 2.62 -10.34 -10.71
CA VAL A 59 2.74 -10.59 -9.28
C VAL A 59 3.99 -9.89 -8.71
N GLU A 60 5.14 -10.03 -9.36
CA GLU A 60 6.37 -9.36 -8.96
C GLU A 60 6.23 -7.82 -8.98
N ASN A 61 5.58 -7.27 -10.00
CA ASN A 61 5.36 -5.82 -10.08
C ASN A 61 4.41 -5.29 -8.99
N ILE A 62 3.35 -6.03 -8.65
CA ILE A 62 2.43 -5.65 -7.56
C ILE A 62 3.13 -5.74 -6.20
N ILE A 63 3.95 -6.77 -5.98
CA ILE A 63 4.77 -6.87 -4.78
C ILE A 63 5.77 -5.70 -4.74
N GLY A 64 6.39 -5.35 -5.88
CA GLY A 64 7.26 -4.19 -6.03
C GLY A 64 6.57 -2.86 -5.70
N ILE A 65 5.35 -2.65 -6.19
CA ILE A 65 4.52 -1.47 -5.89
C ILE A 65 4.12 -1.47 -4.40
N GLY A 66 3.68 -2.61 -3.86
CA GLY A 66 3.32 -2.75 -2.45
C GLY A 66 4.52 -2.46 -1.54
N MET A 67 5.68 -3.01 -1.86
CA MET A 67 6.93 -2.70 -1.17
C MET A 67 7.31 -1.23 -1.35
N GLY A 68 7.18 -0.63 -2.53
CA GLY A 68 7.43 0.80 -2.77
C GLY A 68 6.51 1.72 -1.95
N LEU A 69 5.24 1.34 -1.79
CA LEU A 69 4.27 2.07 -0.96
C LEU A 69 4.55 1.88 0.54
N LEU A 70 4.85 0.66 0.97
CA LEU A 70 5.20 0.37 2.36
C LEU A 70 6.52 1.04 2.75
N THR A 71 7.54 0.93 1.90
CA THR A 71 8.84 1.58 2.11
C THR A 71 8.71 3.09 2.00
N GLY A 72 7.92 3.63 1.07
CA GLY A 72 7.68 5.06 0.93
C GLY A 72 6.89 5.65 2.10
N THR A 73 5.89 4.93 2.63
CA THR A 73 5.12 5.36 3.81
C THR A 73 5.92 5.22 5.10
N MET A 74 6.70 4.15 5.25
CA MET A 74 7.62 3.98 6.37
C MET A 74 8.76 4.99 6.31
N SER A 75 9.34 5.22 5.13
CA SER A 75 10.37 6.23 4.88
C SER A 75 9.83 7.63 5.14
N LYS A 76 8.63 7.97 4.65
CA LYS A 76 7.98 9.25 4.98
C LYS A 76 7.74 9.40 6.48
N SER A 77 7.36 8.32 7.18
CA SER A 77 7.18 8.33 8.63
C SER A 77 8.50 8.50 9.40
N LEU A 78 9.62 8.04 8.86
CA LEU A 78 10.96 8.15 9.47
C LEU A 78 11.66 9.49 9.12
N PHE A 79 11.58 9.93 7.86
CA PHE A 79 12.32 11.08 7.32
C PHE A 79 11.52 12.39 7.33
N VAL A 80 10.22 12.36 7.02
CA VAL A 80 9.41 13.58 6.78
C VAL A 80 8.38 13.82 7.90
N GLY A 81 7.92 12.76 8.55
CA GLY A 81 6.77 12.76 9.46
C GLY A 81 7.02 12.10 10.80
N ALA A 82 8.28 12.01 11.25
CA ALA A 82 8.56 11.73 12.64
C ALA A 82 7.95 12.86 13.46
N SER A 83 6.72 12.65 13.94
CA SER A 83 6.18 13.39 15.08
C SER A 83 7.30 13.51 16.10
N GLY A 84 7.79 14.73 16.31
CA GLY A 84 9.17 15.05 16.67
C GLY A 84 9.65 14.56 18.05
N SER A 85 8.96 13.64 18.72
CA SER A 85 9.24 13.21 20.09
C SER A 85 9.82 11.78 20.18
N LYS A 86 9.26 10.78 19.50
CA LYS A 86 9.62 9.37 19.79
C LYS A 86 10.92 8.92 19.10
N PHE A 87 11.04 9.11 17.79
CA PHE A 87 12.25 8.68 17.07
C PHE A 87 13.49 9.51 17.44
N LYS A 88 13.32 10.84 17.61
CA LYS A 88 14.38 11.71 18.14
C LYS A 88 14.80 11.30 19.56
N GLY A 89 13.85 10.86 20.39
CA GLY A 89 14.14 10.34 21.73
C GLY A 89 14.97 9.06 21.70
N VAL A 90 14.64 8.10 20.84
CA VAL A 90 15.41 6.85 20.68
C VAL A 90 16.81 7.12 20.13
N LEU A 91 16.91 7.90 19.05
CA LEU A 91 18.20 8.25 18.45
C LEU A 91 19.06 9.06 19.42
N GLY A 92 18.46 10.01 20.14
CA GLY A 92 19.11 10.80 21.18
C GLY A 92 19.61 9.94 22.34
N THR A 93 18.84 8.93 22.76
CA THR A 93 19.23 8.00 23.83
C THR A 93 20.41 7.13 23.41
N ILE A 94 20.41 6.61 22.19
CA ILE A 94 21.52 5.82 21.64
C ILE A 94 22.78 6.69 21.54
N MET A 95 22.63 7.91 21.01
CA MET A 95 23.74 8.86 20.89
C MET A 95 24.29 9.25 22.25
N GLN A 96 23.43 9.55 23.22
CA GLN A 96 23.80 9.84 24.60
C GLN A 96 24.53 8.66 25.22
N TYR A 97 24.03 7.44 25.07
CA TYR A 97 24.68 6.24 25.60
C TYR A 97 26.08 6.03 25.00
N GLY A 98 26.24 6.22 23.69
CA GLY A 98 27.54 6.13 23.01
C GLY A 98 28.54 7.19 23.49
N ILE A 99 28.11 8.45 23.58
CA ILE A 99 28.95 9.55 24.08
C ILE A 99 29.27 9.33 25.56
N THR A 100 28.30 8.96 26.39
CA THR A 100 28.49 8.71 27.82
C THR A 100 29.47 7.56 28.06
N ASN A 101 29.38 6.45 27.32
CA ASN A 101 30.32 5.34 27.46
C ASN A 101 31.73 5.74 27.02
N PHE A 102 31.86 6.54 25.94
CA PHE A 102 33.14 7.06 25.49
C PHE A 102 33.78 8.02 26.52
N VAL A 103 32.98 8.91 27.09
CA VAL A 103 33.41 9.89 28.10
C VAL A 103 33.70 9.22 29.46
N ALA A 104 32.94 8.20 29.85
CA ALA A 104 33.15 7.45 31.09
C ALA A 104 34.48 6.67 31.05
N ASN A 105 34.82 6.08 29.91
CA ASN A 105 36.10 5.41 29.70
C ASN A 105 37.28 6.40 29.60
N ASN A 106 37.01 7.68 29.31
CA ASN A 106 37.99 8.76 29.25
C ASN A 106 37.73 9.79 30.36
N SER A 107 37.80 9.36 31.62
CA SER A 107 37.55 10.21 32.80
C SER A 107 38.36 11.52 32.83
N GLY A 108 39.53 11.55 32.17
CA GLY A 108 40.33 12.75 31.96
C GLY A 108 39.65 13.82 31.10
N PHE A 109 38.90 13.43 30.07
CA PHE A 109 38.14 14.34 29.22
C PHE A 109 36.99 14.99 29.99
N LEU A 110 36.24 14.21 30.78
CA LEU A 110 35.16 14.74 31.63
C LEU A 110 35.69 15.75 32.66
N LYS A 111 36.82 15.44 33.30
CA LYS A 111 37.48 16.37 34.23
C LYS A 111 37.97 17.63 33.51
N ALA A 112 38.60 17.53 32.34
CA ALA A 112 39.12 18.69 31.60
C ALA A 112 38.02 19.61 31.08
N VAL A 113 36.94 19.03 30.54
CA VAL A 113 35.77 19.79 30.07
C VAL A 113 35.04 20.41 31.25
N GLY A 114 34.80 19.65 32.33
CA GLY A 114 34.12 20.12 33.53
C GLY A 114 34.89 21.24 34.24
N THR A 115 36.19 21.10 34.44
CA THR A 115 37.01 22.15 35.08
C THR A 115 37.13 23.39 34.20
N SER A 116 37.20 23.26 32.87
CA SER A 116 37.20 24.39 31.95
C SER A 116 35.86 25.13 31.96
N PHE A 117 34.75 24.40 32.00
CA PHE A 117 33.42 25.00 32.05
C PHE A 117 33.18 25.72 33.38
N ILE A 118 33.49 25.07 34.51
CA ILE A 118 33.37 25.68 35.85
C ILE A 118 34.32 26.87 35.99
N LYS A 119 35.58 26.76 35.53
CA LYS A 119 36.54 27.88 35.59
C LYS A 119 36.10 29.07 34.75
N ASN A 120 35.53 28.85 33.56
CA ASN A 120 35.04 29.94 32.70
C ASN A 120 33.73 30.57 33.22
N VAL A 121 32.88 29.79 33.90
CA VAL A 121 31.60 30.28 34.45
C VAL A 121 31.78 30.94 35.82
N VAL A 122 32.59 30.37 36.71
CA VAL A 122 32.85 30.88 38.07
C VAL A 122 33.96 31.93 38.07
N GLY A 123 35.01 31.76 37.27
CA GLY A 123 36.16 32.68 37.18
C GLY A 123 35.84 34.05 36.56
N ARG A 124 34.66 34.23 35.97
CA ARG A 124 34.18 35.55 35.52
C ARG A 124 33.80 36.48 36.68
N LYS A 125 33.59 35.97 37.90
CA LYS A 125 33.19 36.80 39.05
C LYS A 125 34.34 37.34 39.92
N THR A 126 35.57 36.82 39.78
CA THR A 126 36.68 37.15 40.69
C THR A 126 37.75 38.08 40.11
N LYS A 127 37.47 38.78 39.00
CA LYS A 127 38.37 39.78 38.41
C LYS A 127 37.87 41.23 38.54
N LYS A 128 36.92 41.50 39.44
CA LYS A 128 36.32 42.83 39.63
C LYS A 128 36.43 43.36 41.08
N THR A 129 37.45 42.93 41.84
CA THR A 129 37.67 43.41 43.23
C THR A 129 39.15 43.66 43.56
N GLU A 130 39.94 44.08 42.57
CA GLU A 130 41.23 44.74 42.80
C GLU A 130 41.31 46.01 41.93
N ILE A 131 40.36 46.92 42.15
CA ILE A 131 40.58 48.35 41.90
C ILE A 131 39.76 49.09 42.97
N LEU A 132 40.40 49.37 44.11
CA LEU A 132 40.18 50.54 44.96
C LEU A 132 41.43 50.71 45.83
#